data_AF-A0A956JK81-F1
#
_entry.id   AF-A0A956JK81-F1
#
_cell.length_a   1.000
_cell.length_b   1.000
_cell.length_c   1.000
_cell.angle_alpha   90.00
_cell.angle_beta   90.00
_cell.angle_gamma   90.00
#
_symmetry.space_group_name_H-M   'P 1'
#
loop_
_entity.id
_entity.type
_entity.pdbx_description
1 polymer ?
#
loop_
_entity_poly.entity_id
_entity_poly.type
_entity_poly.pdbx_seq_one_letter_code
_entity_poly.pdbx_strand_id
1 'polypeptide(L)'
;MGWKDRLRTLLVGCLIAAAPAGCGPNCEDGGPLESAYLDGQTRALDVNEAEFARGRADGLRLTYDDGFADGESQGYGEGYDAGFFGPYGYPSGYAEGYASGHYSGSVDLSACQGGARDGFADGESDGWRRGYDEAYNDGYDLGYDDGWYDGSGSCGFRAGRPGDAAGGGEEVDPEDLEFCERRGFNHHVNDSAYAEGLAAGKQDNPDYVAGYDAGYPAAFDRGVLDGEYDGYGIGYAEGFDYGYIDGYDAAYYACYDEAYADGYTAGYKAGADQGYDTGYYDGYDDGYAEGSADCDY
;
A
#
# COMPACT_ATOMS: atom_id res chain seq x y z
N MET A 1 29.64 -35.18 -8.26
CA MET A 1 30.38 -35.63 -9.48
C MET A 1 29.85 -34.81 -10.64
N GLY A 2 30.61 -34.37 -11.64
CA GLY A 2 32.07 -34.34 -11.86
C GLY A 2 32.33 -33.52 -13.14
N TRP A 3 33.19 -32.50 -13.12
CA TRP A 3 34.63 -32.64 -13.45
C TRP A 3 34.90 -32.94 -14.94
N LYS A 4 35.04 -31.90 -15.79
CA LYS A 4 36.25 -31.58 -16.59
C LYS A 4 36.02 -30.73 -17.86
N ASP A 5 36.90 -29.74 -18.02
CA ASP A 5 37.41 -29.13 -19.26
C ASP A 5 36.41 -28.34 -20.15
N ARG A 6 36.82 -27.25 -20.82
CA ARG A 6 38.17 -26.91 -21.30
C ARG A 6 38.58 -25.45 -21.05
N LEU A 7 39.88 -25.28 -20.77
CA LEU A 7 40.58 -24.00 -20.94
C LEU A 7 40.54 -23.56 -22.42
N ARG A 8 40.38 -22.26 -22.66
CA ARG A 8 41.16 -21.53 -23.68
C ARG A 8 41.62 -20.19 -23.14
N THR A 9 42.90 -20.11 -22.81
CA THR A 9 43.58 -18.86 -22.43
C THR A 9 43.66 -17.91 -23.61
N LEU A 10 43.29 -16.65 -23.42
CA LEU A 10 43.74 -15.53 -24.26
C LEU A 10 44.05 -14.33 -23.35
N LEU A 11 45.30 -13.87 -23.42
CA LEU A 11 45.83 -12.78 -22.61
C LEU A 11 45.51 -11.43 -23.25
N VAL A 12 44.73 -10.58 -22.58
CA VAL A 12 44.78 -9.10 -22.75
C VAL A 12 44.51 -8.44 -21.40
N GLY A 13 45.29 -7.42 -21.04
CA GLY A 13 44.88 -6.32 -20.17
C GLY A 13 44.63 -6.62 -18.69
N CYS A 14 45.66 -6.41 -17.85
CA CYS A 14 45.38 -6.00 -16.47
C CYS A 14 44.83 -4.57 -16.48
N LEU A 15 43.65 -4.38 -15.90
CA LEU A 15 43.28 -3.15 -15.19
C LEU A 15 42.31 -3.55 -14.07
N ILE A 16 42.84 -3.71 -12.85
CA ILE A 16 42.05 -3.98 -11.66
C ILE A 16 41.64 -2.62 -11.09
N ALA A 17 40.36 -2.32 -11.14
CA ALA A 17 39.72 -1.23 -10.40
C ALA A 17 38.57 -1.80 -9.57
N ALA A 18 38.91 -2.47 -8.48
CA ALA A 18 37.93 -2.70 -7.42
C ALA A 18 37.81 -1.41 -6.61
N ALA A 19 36.59 -0.88 -6.45
CA ALA A 19 36.31 0.26 -5.60
C ALA A 19 35.51 -0.17 -4.35
N PRO A 20 36.18 -0.61 -3.27
CA PRO A 20 35.54 -0.86 -1.98
C PRO A 20 35.76 0.29 -0.99
N ALA A 21 34.68 0.73 -0.34
CA ALA A 21 34.63 1.43 0.96
C ALA A 21 35.53 2.67 1.19
N GLY A 22 34.89 3.82 1.37
CA GLY A 22 35.52 5.01 1.96
C GLY A 22 36.18 5.95 0.96
N CYS A 23 35.39 6.55 0.07
CA CYS A 23 35.85 7.59 -0.85
C CYS A 23 36.03 8.93 -0.12
N GLY A 24 37.13 9.02 0.61
CA GLY A 24 37.64 10.19 1.33
C GLY A 24 38.94 9.75 2.05
N PRO A 25 39.90 10.64 2.31
CA PRO A 25 41.21 10.22 2.76
C PRO A 25 41.13 9.74 4.20
N ASN A 26 42.08 8.89 4.60
CA ASN A 26 42.11 8.38 5.96
C ASN A 26 42.52 9.50 6.93
N CYS A 27 41.56 10.01 7.70
CA CYS A 27 41.79 10.99 8.76
C CYS A 27 42.37 10.38 10.05
N GLU A 28 42.62 9.08 10.07
CA GLU A 28 43.11 8.30 11.22
C GLU A 28 44.46 7.64 10.82
N ASP A 29 45.44 8.46 10.40
CA ASP A 29 46.69 8.03 9.75
C ASP A 29 47.97 8.24 10.60
N GLY A 30 47.84 8.76 11.83
CA GLY A 30 48.96 9.18 12.68
C GLY A 30 49.71 10.40 12.18
N GLY A 31 49.16 11.13 11.21
CA GLY A 31 49.79 12.23 10.49
C GLY A 31 49.05 13.57 10.60
N PRO A 32 49.35 14.52 9.70
CA PRO A 32 48.71 15.84 9.69
C PRO A 32 47.19 15.80 9.45
N LEU A 33 46.66 14.76 8.82
CA LEU A 33 45.22 14.58 8.63
C LEU A 33 44.51 14.30 9.96
N GLU A 34 45.10 13.44 10.80
CA GLU A 34 44.60 13.17 12.16
C GLU A 34 44.70 14.41 13.05
N SER A 35 45.78 15.19 12.95
CA SER A 35 45.88 16.49 13.65
C SER A 35 44.75 17.45 13.26
N ALA A 36 44.43 17.57 11.96
CA ALA A 36 43.36 18.44 11.47
C ALA A 36 41.96 17.93 11.90
N TYR A 37 41.77 16.61 11.98
CA TYR A 37 40.55 16.00 12.51
C TYR A 37 40.37 16.29 14.02
N LEU A 38 41.45 16.18 14.81
CA LEU A 38 41.44 16.49 16.25
C LEU A 38 41.28 17.99 16.56
N ASP A 39 41.84 18.87 15.72
CA ASP A 39 41.60 20.33 15.79
C ASP A 39 40.15 20.69 15.42
N GLY A 40 39.53 19.93 14.51
CA GLY A 40 38.10 20.01 14.19
C GLY A 40 37.23 19.54 15.37
N GLN A 41 37.57 18.40 15.98
CA GLN A 41 36.89 17.85 17.16
C GLN A 41 36.94 18.82 18.36
N THR A 42 38.13 19.33 18.69
CA THR A 42 38.31 20.21 19.87
C THR A 42 37.44 21.45 19.76
N ARG A 43 37.45 22.09 18.58
CA ARG A 43 36.60 23.24 18.24
C ARG A 43 35.11 22.93 18.33
N ALA A 44 34.69 21.74 17.92
CA ALA A 44 33.30 21.32 18.04
C ALA A 44 32.88 21.19 19.51
N LEU A 45 33.73 20.61 20.36
CA LEU A 45 33.48 20.51 21.81
C LEU A 45 33.41 21.89 22.48
N ASP A 46 34.32 22.81 22.14
CA ASP A 46 34.29 24.21 22.63
C ASP A 46 32.98 24.93 22.24
N VAL A 47 32.50 24.71 21.00
CA VAL A 47 31.22 25.25 20.50
C VAL A 47 30.04 24.63 21.25
N ASN A 48 30.05 23.31 21.47
CA ASN A 48 28.99 22.61 22.19
C ASN A 48 28.86 23.12 23.63
N GLU A 49 29.96 23.28 24.36
CA GLU A 49 29.94 23.82 25.73
C GLU A 49 29.47 25.27 25.76
N ALA A 50 29.91 26.10 24.81
CA ALA A 50 29.48 27.49 24.70
C ALA A 50 27.98 27.63 24.40
N GLU A 51 27.44 26.84 23.46
CA GLU A 51 26.01 26.87 23.12
C GLU A 51 25.14 26.28 24.25
N PHE A 52 25.58 25.21 24.91
CA PHE A 52 24.91 24.70 26.12
C PHE A 52 24.88 25.73 27.24
N ALA A 53 26.00 26.40 27.51
CA ALA A 53 26.08 27.46 28.52
C ALA A 53 25.17 28.66 28.18
N ARG A 54 25.06 29.02 26.89
CA ARG A 54 24.12 30.05 26.41
C ARG A 54 22.67 29.62 26.62
N GLY A 55 22.29 28.42 26.16
CA GLY A 55 20.93 27.88 26.33
C GLY A 55 20.53 27.84 27.80
N ARG A 56 21.42 27.37 28.68
CA ARG A 56 21.16 27.32 30.12
C ARG A 56 21.02 28.71 30.73
N ALA A 57 21.81 29.68 30.28
CA ALA A 57 21.65 31.08 30.71
C ALA A 57 20.33 31.70 30.23
N ASP A 58 19.84 31.35 29.04
CA ASP A 58 18.55 31.81 28.53
C ASP A 58 17.37 31.15 29.26
N GLY A 59 17.43 29.84 29.55
CA GLY A 59 16.41 29.13 30.33
C GLY A 59 16.28 29.65 31.78
N LEU A 60 17.41 29.97 32.41
CA LEU A 60 17.47 30.64 33.73
C LEU A 60 16.99 32.10 33.72
N ARG A 61 16.62 32.66 32.56
CA ARG A 61 16.04 34.01 32.41
C ARG A 61 14.56 34.02 32.07
N LEU A 62 13.97 32.86 31.81
CA LEU A 62 12.52 32.72 31.59
C LEU A 62 11.74 33.02 32.88
N THR A 63 10.49 33.41 32.71
CA THR A 63 9.60 33.85 33.79
C THR A 63 8.55 32.79 34.12
N TYR A 64 7.81 33.03 35.21
CA TYR A 64 6.58 32.30 35.52
C TYR A 64 5.57 32.32 34.35
N ASP A 65 5.41 33.46 33.67
CA ASP A 65 4.45 33.59 32.58
C ASP A 65 4.86 32.76 31.35
N ASP A 66 6.17 32.69 31.05
CA ASP A 66 6.70 31.80 30.00
C ASP A 66 6.46 30.32 30.35
N GLY A 67 6.71 29.93 31.61
CA GLY A 67 6.46 28.58 32.10
C GLY A 67 4.98 28.19 32.08
N PHE A 68 4.10 29.12 32.47
CA PHE A 68 2.66 28.92 32.44
C PHE A 68 2.12 28.77 31.02
N ALA A 69 2.62 29.56 30.07
CA ALA A 69 2.25 29.44 28.65
C ALA A 69 2.74 28.12 28.02
N ASP A 70 3.98 27.71 28.30
CA ASP A 70 4.50 26.41 27.88
C ASP A 70 3.71 25.25 28.53
N GLY A 71 3.32 25.40 29.79
CA GLY A 71 2.50 24.45 30.55
C GLY A 71 1.08 24.31 30.00
N GLU A 72 0.35 25.41 29.75
CA GLU A 72 -0.98 25.33 29.11
C GLU A 72 -0.90 24.72 27.71
N SER A 73 0.12 25.06 26.92
CA SER A 73 0.29 24.55 25.55
C SER A 73 0.58 23.04 25.52
N GLN A 74 1.54 22.57 26.32
CA GLN A 74 1.90 21.15 26.40
C GLN A 74 0.81 20.33 27.07
N GLY A 75 0.26 20.81 28.19
CA GLY A 75 -0.82 20.14 28.91
C GLY A 75 -2.05 19.94 28.03
N TYR A 76 -2.50 20.99 27.32
CA TYR A 76 -3.63 20.86 26.40
C TYR A 76 -3.36 19.86 25.27
N GLY A 77 -2.18 19.90 24.65
CA GLY A 77 -1.82 18.98 23.56
C GLY A 77 -1.77 17.51 24.00
N GLU A 78 -1.02 17.22 25.08
CA GLU A 78 -0.91 15.87 25.64
C GLU A 78 -2.25 15.36 26.17
N GLY A 79 -3.07 16.24 26.76
CA GLY A 79 -4.42 15.92 27.20
C GLY A 79 -5.34 15.60 26.03
N TYR A 80 -5.31 16.41 24.97
CA TYR A 80 -6.12 16.20 23.76
C TYR A 80 -5.79 14.86 23.10
N ASP A 81 -4.51 14.55 22.89
CA ASP A 81 -4.11 13.24 22.34
C ASP A 81 -4.52 12.09 23.29
N ALA A 82 -4.36 12.24 24.60
CA ALA A 82 -4.75 11.23 25.59
C ALA A 82 -6.27 10.98 25.64
N GLY A 83 -7.09 12.01 25.41
CA GLY A 83 -8.55 11.87 25.29
C GLY A 83 -8.98 11.30 23.95
N PHE A 84 -8.42 11.82 22.85
CA PHE A 84 -8.76 11.45 21.48
C PHE A 84 -8.44 9.99 21.16
N PHE A 85 -7.23 9.55 21.48
CA PHE A 85 -6.80 8.14 21.37
C PHE A 85 -7.15 7.31 22.62
N GLY A 86 -7.79 7.94 23.62
CA GLY A 86 -8.21 7.32 24.86
C GLY A 86 -9.38 6.33 24.69
N PRO A 87 -9.68 5.52 25.73
CA PRO A 87 -10.68 4.46 25.65
C PRO A 87 -12.12 4.94 25.46
N TYR A 88 -12.39 6.24 25.63
CA TYR A 88 -13.72 6.85 25.47
C TYR A 88 -13.83 7.77 24.24
N GLY A 89 -12.70 8.13 23.62
CA GLY A 89 -12.66 8.94 22.39
C GLY A 89 -12.87 8.10 21.13
N TYR A 90 -11.97 8.28 20.15
CA TYR A 90 -12.07 7.66 18.82
C TYR A 90 -12.34 6.15 18.83
N PRO A 91 -11.68 5.31 19.65
CA PRO A 91 -11.95 3.87 19.68
C PRO A 91 -13.38 3.50 20.12
N SER A 92 -13.99 4.23 21.07
CA SER A 92 -15.38 3.96 21.50
C SER A 92 -16.36 4.46 20.45
N GLY A 93 -16.16 5.69 19.97
CA GLY A 93 -16.96 6.26 18.88
C GLY A 93 -16.98 5.33 17.67
N TYR A 94 -15.81 4.88 17.20
CA TYR A 94 -15.70 3.97 16.06
C TYR A 94 -16.42 2.64 16.28
N ALA A 95 -16.26 2.01 17.46
CA ALA A 95 -16.92 0.73 17.74
C ALA A 95 -18.46 0.87 17.79
N GLU A 96 -18.99 1.94 18.38
CA GLU A 96 -20.43 2.21 18.46
C GLU A 96 -21.01 2.63 17.10
N GLY A 97 -20.29 3.50 16.38
CA GLY A 97 -20.61 3.92 15.01
C GLY A 97 -20.67 2.72 14.07
N TYR A 98 -19.64 1.87 14.06
CA TYR A 98 -19.58 0.66 13.22
C TYR A 98 -20.72 -0.31 13.51
N ALA A 99 -21.04 -0.56 14.79
CA ALA A 99 -22.17 -1.41 15.14
C ALA A 99 -23.51 -0.83 14.65
N SER A 100 -23.71 0.49 14.76
CA SER A 100 -24.91 1.18 14.28
C SER A 100 -24.98 1.24 12.75
N GLY A 101 -23.86 1.47 12.08
CA GLY A 101 -23.72 1.48 10.62
C GLY A 101 -24.01 0.13 10.04
N HIS A 102 -23.33 -0.92 10.52
CA HIS A 102 -23.51 -2.30 10.06
C HIS A 102 -24.94 -2.78 10.29
N TYR A 103 -25.57 -2.46 11.43
CA TYR A 103 -26.99 -2.75 11.58
C TYR A 103 -27.82 -2.05 10.48
N SER A 104 -27.60 -0.75 10.27
CA SER A 104 -28.35 0.07 9.30
C SER A 104 -28.19 -0.41 7.85
N GLY A 105 -26.97 -0.71 7.41
CA GLY A 105 -26.70 -1.27 6.07
C GLY A 105 -27.31 -2.68 5.90
N SER A 106 -27.19 -3.53 6.92
CA SER A 106 -27.72 -4.91 6.88
C SER A 106 -29.26 -5.00 6.84
N VAL A 107 -29.97 -3.91 7.18
CA VAL A 107 -31.42 -3.80 7.04
C VAL A 107 -31.86 -2.88 5.91
N ASP A 108 -30.93 -2.36 5.09
CA ASP A 108 -31.29 -1.54 3.94
C ASP A 108 -31.93 -2.41 2.85
N LEU A 109 -33.21 -2.15 2.59
CA LEU A 109 -34.00 -2.94 1.64
C LEU A 109 -33.54 -2.80 0.19
N SER A 110 -32.70 -1.80 -0.14
CA SER A 110 -32.12 -1.64 -1.47
C SER A 110 -30.92 -2.57 -1.72
N ALA A 111 -30.16 -2.95 -0.68
CA ALA A 111 -29.04 -3.86 -0.79
C ALA A 111 -29.46 -5.22 -1.38
N CYS A 112 -30.37 -5.91 -0.69
CA CYS A 112 -30.91 -7.20 -1.13
C CYS A 112 -31.69 -7.08 -2.46
N GLN A 113 -32.36 -5.95 -2.72
CA GLN A 113 -33.05 -5.71 -4.00
C GLN A 113 -32.12 -5.44 -5.18
N GLY A 114 -30.91 -4.93 -4.94
CA GLY A 114 -29.85 -4.84 -5.93
C GLY A 114 -29.29 -6.23 -6.19
N GLY A 115 -28.75 -6.87 -5.14
CA GLY A 115 -28.13 -8.19 -5.21
C GLY A 115 -29.00 -9.22 -5.91
N ALA A 116 -30.28 -9.34 -5.53
CA ALA A 116 -31.19 -10.28 -6.16
C ALA A 116 -31.49 -10.01 -7.65
N ARG A 117 -31.36 -8.77 -8.13
CA ARG A 117 -31.53 -8.44 -9.57
C ARG A 117 -30.25 -8.74 -10.34
N ASP A 118 -29.13 -8.29 -9.82
CA ASP A 118 -27.83 -8.41 -10.46
C ASP A 118 -27.40 -9.89 -10.50
N GLY A 119 -27.59 -10.62 -9.40
CA GLY A 119 -27.36 -12.07 -9.32
C GLY A 119 -28.24 -12.86 -10.27
N PHE A 120 -29.55 -12.54 -10.36
CA PHE A 120 -30.42 -13.18 -11.34
C PHE A 120 -29.96 -12.91 -12.79
N ALA A 121 -29.56 -11.68 -13.12
CA ALA A 121 -29.16 -11.29 -14.48
C ALA A 121 -27.79 -11.87 -14.89
N ASP A 122 -26.82 -11.89 -13.98
CA ASP A 122 -25.53 -12.54 -14.18
C ASP A 122 -25.71 -14.06 -14.30
N GLY A 123 -26.53 -14.65 -13.43
CA GLY A 123 -26.93 -16.05 -13.47
C GLY A 123 -27.58 -16.43 -14.79
N GLU A 124 -28.61 -15.67 -15.23
CA GLU A 124 -29.27 -15.88 -16.52
C GLU A 124 -28.29 -15.79 -17.69
N SER A 125 -27.35 -14.83 -17.65
CA SER A 125 -26.33 -14.63 -18.70
C SER A 125 -25.30 -15.77 -18.76
N ASP A 126 -24.82 -16.25 -17.61
CA ASP A 126 -23.88 -17.37 -17.53
C ASP A 126 -24.54 -18.72 -17.80
N GLY A 127 -25.76 -18.90 -17.30
CA GLY A 127 -26.61 -20.04 -17.55
C GLY A 127 -26.91 -20.17 -19.04
N TRP A 128 -27.41 -19.10 -19.68
CA TRP A 128 -27.70 -19.10 -21.12
C TRP A 128 -26.46 -19.45 -21.93
N ARG A 129 -25.31 -18.86 -21.62
CA ARG A 129 -24.05 -19.17 -22.32
C ARG A 129 -23.66 -20.64 -22.17
N ARG A 130 -23.77 -21.19 -20.95
CA ARG A 130 -23.45 -22.60 -20.67
C ARG A 130 -24.39 -23.57 -21.37
N GLY A 131 -25.70 -23.35 -21.26
CA GLY A 131 -26.70 -24.17 -21.94
C GLY A 131 -26.54 -24.10 -23.46
N TYR A 132 -26.33 -22.89 -23.99
CA TYR A 132 -26.10 -22.69 -25.43
C TYR A 132 -24.82 -23.40 -25.88
N ASP A 133 -23.67 -23.15 -25.25
CA ASP A 133 -22.40 -23.76 -25.65
C ASP A 133 -22.47 -25.30 -25.56
N GLU A 134 -23.04 -25.87 -24.51
CA GLU A 134 -23.16 -27.33 -24.33
C GLU A 134 -24.10 -27.94 -25.37
N ALA A 135 -25.33 -27.42 -25.50
CA ALA A 135 -26.33 -27.96 -26.41
C ALA A 135 -26.04 -27.65 -27.89
N TYR A 136 -25.34 -26.57 -28.20
CA TYR A 136 -24.86 -26.27 -29.56
C TYR A 136 -23.87 -27.33 -30.03
N ASN A 137 -22.94 -27.79 -29.18
CA ASN A 137 -22.02 -28.87 -29.57
C ASN A 137 -22.77 -30.20 -29.76
N ASP A 138 -23.66 -30.58 -28.83
CA ASP A 138 -24.49 -31.79 -28.96
C ASP A 138 -25.39 -31.74 -30.23
N GLY A 139 -25.96 -30.58 -30.55
CA GLY A 139 -26.74 -30.36 -31.77
C GLY A 139 -25.88 -30.35 -33.03
N TYR A 140 -24.73 -29.68 -33.00
CA TYR A 140 -23.79 -29.57 -34.12
C TYR A 140 -23.18 -30.92 -34.48
N ASP A 141 -22.77 -31.74 -33.52
CA ASP A 141 -22.24 -33.07 -33.81
C ASP A 141 -23.30 -33.95 -34.50
N LEU A 142 -24.58 -33.88 -34.07
CA LEU A 142 -25.69 -34.59 -34.70
C LEU A 142 -26.04 -34.05 -36.10
N GLY A 143 -26.08 -32.73 -36.25
CA GLY A 143 -26.33 -32.07 -37.54
C GLY A 143 -25.20 -32.34 -38.54
N TYR A 144 -23.95 -32.28 -38.08
CA TYR A 144 -22.76 -32.53 -38.87
C TYR A 144 -22.69 -33.98 -39.35
N ASP A 145 -22.98 -34.97 -38.49
CA ASP A 145 -23.10 -36.37 -38.93
C ASP A 145 -24.19 -36.51 -40.02
N ASP A 146 -25.40 -35.97 -39.81
CA ASP A 146 -26.50 -36.00 -40.79
C ASP A 146 -26.11 -35.33 -42.13
N GLY A 147 -25.52 -34.13 -42.07
CA GLY A 147 -25.13 -33.34 -43.25
C GLY A 147 -23.91 -33.89 -43.98
N TRP A 148 -22.90 -34.38 -43.25
CA TRP A 148 -21.66 -34.91 -43.83
C TRP A 148 -21.94 -36.15 -44.69
N TYR A 149 -22.91 -36.98 -44.28
CA TYR A 149 -23.42 -38.10 -45.08
C TYR A 149 -24.09 -37.66 -46.39
N ASP A 150 -24.75 -36.50 -46.43
CA ASP A 150 -25.38 -35.96 -47.64
C ASP A 150 -24.37 -35.32 -48.62
N GLY A 151 -23.12 -35.06 -48.21
CA GLY A 151 -22.18 -34.19 -48.94
C GLY A 151 -21.02 -34.83 -49.73
N SER A 152 -20.03 -35.44 -49.05
CA SER A 152 -18.68 -35.88 -49.54
C SER A 152 -18.07 -35.25 -50.87
N GLY A 153 -17.52 -33.99 -50.98
CA GLY A 153 -17.21 -33.18 -52.25
C GLY A 153 -15.89 -32.32 -52.64
N SER A 154 -15.17 -31.45 -51.88
CA SER A 154 -13.94 -30.57 -52.21
C SER A 154 -13.12 -29.68 -51.12
N CYS A 155 -11.76 -29.72 -50.97
CA CYS A 155 -10.91 -29.11 -49.84
C CYS A 155 -9.83 -27.97 -50.20
N GLY A 156 -8.93 -27.25 -49.42
CA GLY A 156 -8.26 -27.25 -48.05
C GLY A 156 -7.38 -25.97 -47.60
N PHE A 157 -6.31 -26.05 -46.72
CA PHE A 157 -5.88 -24.99 -45.69
C PHE A 157 -4.39 -24.34 -45.48
N ARG A 158 -4.04 -23.61 -44.35
CA ARG A 158 -2.95 -22.50 -44.06
C ARG A 158 -2.40 -22.39 -42.54
N ALA A 159 -1.45 -21.60 -41.84
CA ALA A 159 -0.29 -20.56 -41.91
C ALA A 159 0.47 -20.18 -40.50
N GLY A 160 1.57 -19.30 -40.33
CA GLY A 160 2.21 -18.80 -38.99
C GLY A 160 3.61 -17.96 -38.86
N ARG A 161 4.09 -17.30 -37.71
CA ARG A 161 5.44 -16.51 -37.48
C ARG A 161 5.95 -15.91 -36.04
N PRO A 162 7.26 -15.44 -35.75
CA PRO A 162 7.88 -14.89 -34.43
C PRO A 162 8.96 -13.65 -34.36
N GLY A 163 9.64 -13.25 -33.20
CA GLY A 163 10.70 -12.10 -32.95
C GLY A 163 11.55 -11.89 -31.56
N ASP A 164 12.36 -10.78 -31.31
CA ASP A 164 13.53 -10.51 -30.27
C ASP A 164 13.68 -9.01 -29.62
N ALA A 165 14.63 -8.34 -28.81
CA ALA A 165 15.97 -8.41 -28.00
C ALA A 165 16.38 -7.13 -27.02
N ALA A 166 17.54 -7.00 -26.24
CA ALA A 166 18.04 -5.87 -25.26
C ALA A 166 19.63 -5.80 -24.87
N GLY A 167 20.42 -4.99 -24.02
CA GLY A 167 20.46 -3.79 -23.02
C GLY A 167 21.88 -3.45 -22.26
N GLY A 168 22.16 -2.37 -21.40
CA GLY A 168 23.47 -2.06 -20.58
C GLY A 168 23.80 -0.65 -19.81
N GLY A 169 24.91 -0.43 -18.97
CA GLY A 169 25.37 0.87 -18.21
C GLY A 169 26.66 0.95 -17.20
N GLU A 170 27.18 2.12 -16.61
CA GLU A 170 28.38 2.35 -15.62
C GLU A 170 28.47 3.76 -14.79
N GLU A 171 29.48 4.03 -13.88
CA GLU A 171 29.51 5.04 -12.72
C GLU A 171 30.86 5.84 -12.35
N VAL A 172 30.93 6.78 -11.33
CA VAL A 172 31.95 7.90 -10.99
C VAL A 172 31.87 8.43 -9.48
N ASP A 173 32.71 9.22 -8.71
CA ASP A 173 34.18 9.60 -8.45
C ASP A 173 34.32 10.68 -7.24
N PRO A 174 35.49 11.08 -6.58
CA PRO A 174 35.60 11.76 -5.21
C PRO A 174 36.41 13.12 -4.94
N GLU A 175 36.50 13.66 -3.66
CA GLU A 175 37.02 15.02 -3.23
C GLU A 175 37.58 15.21 -1.74
N ASP A 176 38.91 15.27 -1.50
CA ASP A 176 39.45 14.68 -0.24
C ASP A 176 39.92 15.54 0.98
N LEU A 177 40.77 16.58 0.85
CA LEU A 177 41.62 17.04 1.98
C LEU A 177 40.91 17.93 3.03
N GLU A 178 40.18 18.95 2.57
CA GLU A 178 39.32 19.82 3.39
C GLU A 178 38.21 19.03 4.12
N PHE A 179 37.85 17.87 3.55
CA PHE A 179 36.88 16.94 4.11
C PHE A 179 37.35 16.34 5.44
N CYS A 180 38.65 16.19 5.76
CA CYS A 180 39.06 15.65 7.08
C CYS A 180 38.81 16.61 8.25
N GLU A 181 39.17 17.89 8.13
CA GLU A 181 38.90 18.88 9.19
C GLU A 181 37.39 19.09 9.36
N ARG A 182 36.67 19.23 8.24
CA ARG A 182 35.21 19.32 8.21
C ARG A 182 34.54 18.07 8.78
N ARG A 183 35.07 16.87 8.53
CA ARG A 183 34.59 15.61 9.11
C ARG A 183 34.86 15.54 10.62
N GLY A 184 35.99 16.06 11.09
CA GLY A 184 36.27 16.22 12.52
C GLY A 184 35.26 17.13 13.21
N PHE A 185 35.01 18.31 12.64
CA PHE A 185 34.01 19.22 13.19
C PHE A 185 32.58 18.64 13.11
N ASN A 186 32.13 18.23 11.92
CA ASN A 186 30.78 17.75 11.66
C ASN A 186 30.44 16.42 12.39
N HIS A 187 31.42 15.64 12.84
CA HIS A 187 31.19 14.40 13.58
C HIS A 187 31.07 14.62 15.10
N HIS A 188 31.61 15.72 15.62
CA HIS A 188 31.63 16.03 17.06
C HIS A 188 30.81 17.27 17.45
N VAL A 189 30.27 18.03 16.49
CA VAL A 189 29.34 19.13 16.77
C VAL A 189 27.99 18.56 17.20
N ASN A 190 27.42 19.17 18.24
CA ASN A 190 26.11 18.82 18.77
C ASN A 190 25.15 19.99 18.51
N ASP A 191 24.40 19.91 17.41
CA ASP A 191 23.42 20.93 17.03
C ASP A 191 22.28 21.09 18.07
N SER A 192 22.04 20.11 18.95
CA SER A 192 21.09 20.23 20.06
C SER A 192 21.68 20.78 21.36
N ALA A 193 22.98 21.08 21.44
CA ALA A 193 23.63 21.55 22.68
C ALA A 193 22.95 22.80 23.28
N TYR A 194 22.53 23.77 22.45
CA TYR A 194 21.74 24.93 22.92
C TYR A 194 20.38 24.51 23.50
N ALA A 195 19.69 23.57 22.87
CA ALA A 195 18.37 23.09 23.30
C ALA A 195 18.46 22.25 24.60
N GLU A 196 19.49 21.42 24.73
CA GLU A 196 19.82 20.69 25.96
C GLU A 196 20.14 21.66 27.11
N GLY A 197 20.93 22.71 26.81
CA GLY A 197 21.20 23.79 27.74
C GLY A 197 19.93 24.51 28.18
N LEU A 198 19.06 24.87 27.22
CA LEU A 198 17.78 25.55 27.46
C LEU A 198 16.83 24.70 28.31
N ALA A 199 16.76 23.38 28.06
CA ALA A 199 15.98 22.45 28.86
C ALA A 199 16.52 22.34 30.31
N ALA A 200 17.84 22.23 30.48
CA ALA A 200 18.46 22.24 31.81
C ALA A 200 18.25 23.59 32.53
N GLY A 201 18.33 24.72 31.82
CA GLY A 201 18.08 26.04 32.36
C GLY A 201 16.63 26.27 32.77
N LYS A 202 15.67 25.71 32.02
CA LYS A 202 14.25 25.63 32.39
C LYS A 202 14.05 24.81 33.66
N GLN A 203 14.66 23.63 33.75
CA GLN A 203 14.54 22.73 34.90
C GLN A 203 15.16 23.32 36.19
N ASP A 204 16.27 24.06 36.07
CA ASP A 204 16.92 24.76 37.18
C ASP A 204 16.19 26.06 37.61
N ASN A 205 15.18 26.52 36.87
CA ASN A 205 14.51 27.80 37.08
C ASN A 205 13.19 27.63 37.87
N PRO A 206 13.15 27.97 39.18
CA PRO A 206 11.98 27.71 40.02
C PRO A 206 10.76 28.56 39.65
N ASP A 207 10.94 29.76 39.08
CA ASP A 207 9.82 30.61 38.68
C ASP A 207 9.15 30.05 37.41
N TYR A 208 9.94 29.61 36.42
CA TYR A 208 9.46 28.91 35.23
C TYR A 208 8.76 27.59 35.60
N VAL A 209 9.37 26.76 36.45
CA VAL A 209 8.77 25.48 36.90
C VAL A 209 7.46 25.71 37.64
N ALA A 210 7.38 26.70 38.53
CA ALA A 210 6.13 27.04 39.23
C ALA A 210 5.03 27.54 38.28
N GLY A 211 5.40 28.19 37.16
CA GLY A 211 4.46 28.53 36.09
C GLY A 211 3.94 27.30 35.36
N TYR A 212 4.86 26.42 34.95
CA TYR A 212 4.55 25.18 34.24
C TYR A 212 3.64 24.25 35.05
N ASP A 213 3.99 24.00 36.31
CA ASP A 213 3.21 23.18 37.26
C ASP A 213 1.81 23.75 37.53
N ALA A 214 1.61 25.07 37.35
CA ALA A 214 0.32 25.74 37.52
C ALA A 214 -0.54 25.74 36.23
N GLY A 215 0.09 25.80 35.05
CA GLY A 215 -0.60 25.79 33.76
C GLY A 215 -0.98 24.39 33.28
N TYR A 216 -0.05 23.44 33.38
CA TYR A 216 -0.18 22.10 32.79
C TYR A 216 -1.42 21.32 33.24
N PRO A 217 -1.73 21.14 34.54
CA PRO A 217 -2.80 20.23 34.95
C PRO A 217 -4.19 20.66 34.49
N ALA A 218 -4.50 21.96 34.58
CA ALA A 218 -5.80 22.52 34.19
C ALA A 218 -5.95 22.73 32.67
N ALA A 219 -4.86 22.57 31.91
CA ALA A 219 -4.89 22.44 30.46
C ALA A 219 -5.00 20.98 30.02
N PHE A 220 -4.33 20.06 30.71
CA PHE A 220 -4.45 18.61 30.48
C PHE A 220 -5.87 18.11 30.70
N ASP A 221 -6.50 18.40 31.86
CA ASP A 221 -7.89 18.02 32.14
C ASP A 221 -8.88 18.57 31.10
N ARG A 222 -8.57 19.74 30.50
CA ARG A 222 -9.36 20.38 29.44
C ARG A 222 -9.16 19.68 28.10
N GLY A 223 -7.90 19.46 27.72
CA GLY A 223 -7.52 18.72 26.52
C GLY A 223 -8.15 17.34 26.49
N VAL A 224 -8.11 16.59 27.60
CA VAL A 224 -8.75 15.25 27.68
C VAL A 224 -10.24 15.33 27.35
N LEU A 225 -10.99 16.29 27.89
CA LEU A 225 -12.42 16.43 27.64
C LEU A 225 -12.73 16.85 26.19
N ASP A 226 -11.97 17.80 25.64
CA ASP A 226 -12.15 18.26 24.26
C ASP A 226 -11.75 17.14 23.26
N GLY A 227 -10.67 16.41 23.55
CA GLY A 227 -10.19 15.28 22.76
C GLY A 227 -11.07 14.03 22.83
N GLU A 228 -11.62 13.67 24.00
CA GLU A 228 -12.63 12.61 24.12
C GLU A 228 -13.87 12.94 23.28
N TYR A 229 -14.34 14.20 23.32
CA TYR A 229 -15.52 14.64 22.57
C TYR A 229 -15.30 14.62 21.05
N ASP A 230 -14.24 15.27 20.55
CA ASP A 230 -13.93 15.31 19.12
C ASP A 230 -13.53 13.92 18.59
N GLY A 231 -12.79 13.14 19.38
CA GLY A 231 -12.42 11.76 19.09
C GLY A 231 -13.65 10.87 18.94
N TYR A 232 -14.56 10.86 19.93
CA TYR A 232 -15.81 10.10 19.86
C TYR A 232 -16.64 10.51 18.63
N GLY A 233 -16.76 11.81 18.37
CA GLY A 233 -17.53 12.35 17.24
C GLY A 233 -17.00 11.91 15.87
N ILE A 234 -15.68 12.02 15.66
CA ILE A 234 -15.03 11.59 14.41
C ILE A 234 -15.08 10.06 14.27
N GLY A 235 -14.74 9.34 15.34
CA GLY A 235 -14.78 7.88 15.37
C GLY A 235 -16.18 7.36 15.02
N TYR A 236 -17.23 7.92 15.62
CA TYR A 236 -18.61 7.51 15.35
C TYR A 236 -19.01 7.73 13.89
N ALA A 237 -18.62 8.84 13.28
CA ALA A 237 -18.91 9.12 11.88
C ALA A 237 -18.19 8.13 10.94
N GLU A 238 -16.87 7.97 11.07
CA GLU A 238 -16.09 7.04 10.26
C GLU A 238 -16.55 5.58 10.46
N GLY A 239 -16.76 5.19 11.71
CA GLY A 239 -17.27 3.87 12.07
C GLY A 239 -18.62 3.60 11.42
N PHE A 240 -19.56 4.55 11.48
CA PHE A 240 -20.87 4.42 10.87
C PHE A 240 -20.79 4.21 9.35
N ASP A 241 -19.97 5.00 8.65
CA ASP A 241 -19.83 4.88 7.19
C ASP A 241 -19.20 3.53 6.78
N TYR A 242 -18.12 3.10 7.47
CA TYR A 242 -17.51 1.78 7.23
C TYR A 242 -18.47 0.63 7.56
N GLY A 243 -19.14 0.69 8.71
CA GLY A 243 -20.10 -0.33 9.11
C GLY A 243 -21.26 -0.41 8.13
N TYR A 244 -21.80 0.73 7.69
CA TYR A 244 -22.89 0.77 6.72
C TYR A 244 -22.52 0.06 5.41
N ILE A 245 -21.30 0.26 4.89
CA ILE A 245 -20.80 -0.43 3.70
C ILE A 245 -20.72 -1.94 3.94
N ASP A 246 -20.02 -2.38 5.01
CA ASP A 246 -19.88 -3.81 5.33
C ASP A 246 -21.25 -4.52 5.50
N GLY A 247 -22.19 -3.86 6.18
CA GLY A 247 -23.54 -4.37 6.39
C GLY A 247 -24.39 -4.39 5.11
N TYR A 248 -24.26 -3.37 4.26
CA TYR A 248 -24.93 -3.29 2.95
C TYR A 248 -24.41 -4.39 2.02
N ASP A 249 -23.10 -4.54 1.89
CA ASP A 249 -22.47 -5.55 1.03
C ASP A 249 -22.82 -6.97 1.49
N ALA A 250 -22.83 -7.23 2.80
CA ALA A 250 -23.29 -8.52 3.35
C ALA A 250 -24.75 -8.84 2.99
N ALA A 251 -25.65 -7.85 3.02
CA ALA A 251 -27.05 -8.02 2.63
C ALA A 251 -27.25 -8.11 1.10
N TYR A 252 -26.42 -7.42 0.32
CA TYR A 252 -26.37 -7.49 -1.14
C TYR A 252 -25.94 -8.89 -1.60
N TYR A 253 -24.77 -9.36 -1.16
CA TYR A 253 -24.22 -10.65 -1.60
C TYR A 253 -25.07 -11.84 -1.17
N ALA A 254 -25.66 -11.82 0.03
CA ALA A 254 -26.57 -12.88 0.47
C ALA A 254 -27.77 -13.07 -0.48
N CYS A 255 -28.34 -11.98 -1.00
CA CYS A 255 -29.46 -12.05 -1.95
C CYS A 255 -29.01 -12.23 -3.41
N TYR A 256 -27.77 -11.85 -3.75
CA TYR A 256 -27.13 -12.16 -5.03
C TYR A 256 -26.94 -13.67 -5.19
N ASP A 257 -26.34 -14.34 -4.21
CA ASP A 257 -26.06 -15.79 -4.25
C ASP A 257 -27.34 -16.63 -4.34
N GLU A 258 -28.41 -16.23 -3.64
CA GLU A 258 -29.72 -16.90 -3.72
C GLU A 258 -30.35 -16.75 -5.11
N ALA A 259 -30.32 -15.54 -5.69
CA ALA A 259 -30.93 -15.26 -6.99
C ALA A 259 -30.12 -15.79 -8.19
N TYR A 260 -28.79 -15.88 -8.08
CA TYR A 260 -27.92 -16.40 -9.15
C TYR A 260 -28.26 -17.85 -9.51
N ALA A 261 -28.59 -18.69 -8.53
CA ALA A 261 -28.96 -20.09 -8.78
C ALA A 261 -30.26 -20.22 -9.60
N ASP A 262 -31.26 -19.38 -9.34
CA ASP A 262 -32.52 -19.34 -10.08
C ASP A 262 -32.32 -18.74 -11.49
N GLY A 263 -31.56 -17.65 -11.60
CA GLY A 263 -31.17 -17.04 -12.88
C GLY A 263 -30.44 -18.03 -13.78
N TYR A 264 -29.41 -18.69 -13.26
CA TYR A 264 -28.65 -19.73 -13.96
C TYR A 264 -29.55 -20.89 -14.41
N THR A 265 -30.48 -21.31 -13.56
CA THR A 265 -31.44 -22.39 -13.86
C THR A 265 -32.51 -22.02 -14.89
N ALA A 266 -32.78 -20.72 -15.07
CA ALA A 266 -33.63 -20.20 -16.15
C ALA A 266 -32.84 -20.05 -17.46
N GLY A 267 -31.70 -19.35 -17.39
CA GLY A 267 -30.79 -19.11 -18.51
C GLY A 267 -30.34 -20.41 -19.17
N TYR A 268 -29.88 -21.40 -18.39
CA TYR A 268 -29.40 -22.68 -18.93
C TYR A 268 -30.42 -23.41 -19.80
N LYS A 269 -31.71 -23.35 -19.45
CA LYS A 269 -32.77 -23.98 -20.26
C LYS A 269 -32.99 -23.20 -21.56
N ALA A 270 -33.15 -21.89 -21.48
CA ALA A 270 -33.32 -21.05 -22.67
C ALA A 270 -32.12 -21.10 -23.62
N GLY A 271 -30.91 -21.19 -23.05
CA GLY A 271 -29.67 -21.40 -23.78
C GLY A 271 -29.61 -22.78 -24.43
N ALA A 272 -29.91 -23.85 -23.69
CA ALA A 272 -29.88 -25.22 -24.22
C ALA A 272 -30.92 -25.47 -25.32
N ASP A 273 -32.16 -25.00 -25.12
CA ASP A 273 -33.23 -25.09 -26.11
C ASP A 273 -32.82 -24.38 -27.43
N GLN A 274 -32.26 -23.17 -27.33
CA GLN A 274 -31.81 -22.40 -28.51
C GLN A 274 -30.51 -22.95 -29.13
N GLY A 275 -29.58 -23.42 -28.28
CA GLY A 275 -28.27 -23.94 -28.67
C GLY A 275 -28.42 -25.22 -29.47
N TYR A 276 -29.24 -26.17 -29.01
CA TYR A 276 -29.52 -27.40 -29.74
C TYR A 276 -30.09 -27.13 -31.14
N ASP A 277 -31.15 -26.31 -31.23
CA ASP A 277 -31.78 -25.97 -32.51
C ASP A 277 -30.78 -25.28 -33.46
N THR A 278 -29.99 -24.32 -32.96
CA THR A 278 -29.03 -23.58 -33.79
C THR A 278 -27.86 -24.48 -34.22
N GLY A 279 -27.29 -25.24 -33.29
CA GLY A 279 -26.22 -26.19 -33.54
C GLY A 279 -26.62 -27.26 -34.55
N TYR A 280 -27.82 -27.82 -34.46
CA TYR A 280 -28.29 -28.81 -35.43
C TYR A 280 -28.42 -28.25 -36.85
N TYR A 281 -28.86 -27.00 -37.02
CA TYR A 281 -28.91 -26.36 -38.35
C TYR A 281 -27.54 -25.95 -38.87
N ASP A 282 -26.72 -25.28 -38.06
CA ASP A 282 -25.36 -24.88 -38.46
C ASP A 282 -24.51 -26.12 -38.75
N GLY A 283 -24.62 -27.16 -37.93
CA GLY A 283 -24.00 -28.47 -38.14
C GLY A 283 -24.52 -29.19 -39.37
N TYR A 284 -25.82 -29.15 -39.67
CA TYR A 284 -26.34 -29.74 -40.91
C TYR A 284 -25.85 -29.00 -42.16
N ASP A 285 -25.79 -27.67 -42.14
CA ASP A 285 -25.30 -26.88 -43.28
C ASP A 285 -23.76 -26.99 -43.43
N ASP A 286 -22.97 -26.92 -42.35
CA ASP A 286 -21.51 -27.15 -42.38
C ASP A 286 -21.18 -28.62 -42.64
N GLY A 287 -22.00 -29.56 -42.17
CA GLY A 287 -21.91 -30.99 -42.51
C GLY A 287 -22.21 -31.20 -43.99
N TYR A 288 -23.29 -30.65 -44.53
CA TYR A 288 -23.59 -30.72 -45.97
C TYR A 288 -22.49 -30.04 -46.79
N ALA A 289 -21.90 -28.95 -46.29
CA ALA A 289 -20.83 -28.20 -46.94
C ALA A 289 -19.46 -28.91 -46.87
N GLU A 290 -18.96 -29.29 -45.69
CA GLU A 290 -17.70 -30.04 -45.44
C GLU A 290 -17.79 -31.49 -45.89
N GLY A 291 -18.96 -32.08 -45.75
CA GLY A 291 -19.43 -33.20 -46.54
C GLY A 291 -19.10 -32.86 -47.98
N SER A 292 -19.79 -31.93 -48.65
CA SER A 292 -19.47 -31.49 -50.02
C SER A 292 -18.05 -30.86 -50.20
N ALA A 293 -17.17 -31.00 -49.18
CA ALA A 293 -15.74 -30.68 -49.11
C ALA A 293 -14.75 -31.92 -49.15
N ASP A 294 -15.20 -33.15 -49.44
CA ASP A 294 -14.36 -34.35 -49.73
C ASP A 294 -14.02 -34.70 -51.23
N CYS A 295 -14.94 -35.20 -52.10
CA CYS A 295 -14.67 -35.83 -53.43
C CYS A 295 -13.83 -35.13 -54.55
N ASP A 296 -13.39 -33.87 -54.47
CA ASP A 296 -12.52 -33.23 -55.49
C ASP A 296 -11.03 -33.56 -55.23
N TYR A 297 -10.72 -34.82 -54.91
CA TYR A 297 -9.37 -35.39 -54.86
C TYR A 297 -9.26 -36.84 -55.35
#